data_AF-X0UIA5-F1
#
_entry.id   AF-X0UIA5-F1
#
_cell.length_a   1.000
_cell.length_b   1.000
_cell.length_c   1.000
_cell.angle_alpha   90.00
_cell.angle_beta   90.00
_cell.angle_gamma   90.00
#
_symmetry.space_group_name_H-M   'P 1'
#
loop_
_entity.id
_entity.type
_entity.pdbx_description
1 polymer ?
#
loop_
_entity_poly.entity_id
_entity_poly.type
_entity_poly.pdbx_seq_one_letter_code
_entity_poly.pdbx_strand_id
1 'polypeptide(L)'
;MLAETEHLEVARVSDIIETAPLGDRNQPNYLNAVAEIKTDLRAEKLHKKLVDIETSLGRAREAKWSPRIIDLDLLLFGADVINHPGLTVPHPQMHLRSFVLKGLCRLNPELLHPVIKEPMTELAARLGGNDFVPDPNLPQLVSVAGIIGVGKTTLTEKLSNS
;
A
#
# COMPACT_ATOMS: atom_id res chain seq x y z
N MET A 1 9.21 -19.02 9.48
CA MET A 1 9.06 -17.71 10.15
C MET A 1 7.60 -17.25 10.20
N LEU A 2 6.94 -16.73 9.14
CA LEU A 2 5.49 -16.42 9.24
C LEU A 2 4.63 -17.66 9.59
N ALA A 3 4.88 -18.78 8.91
CA ALA A 3 4.21 -20.06 9.17
C ALA A 3 4.66 -20.76 10.47
N GLU A 4 5.68 -20.21 11.16
CA GLU A 4 6.21 -20.74 12.42
C GLU A 4 5.89 -19.82 13.60
N THR A 5 5.28 -18.66 13.34
CA THR A 5 4.89 -17.70 14.35
C THR A 5 3.57 -18.14 14.98
N GLU A 6 3.56 -18.26 16.31
CA GLU A 6 2.35 -18.56 17.07
C GLU A 6 1.21 -17.60 16.70
N HIS A 7 -0.02 -18.11 16.70
CA HIS A 7 -1.24 -17.39 16.29
C HIS A 7 -1.38 -17.06 14.80
N LEU A 8 -0.43 -17.45 13.94
CA LEU A 8 -0.51 -17.23 12.49
C LEU A 8 -0.54 -18.58 11.75
N GLU A 9 -1.52 -18.74 10.85
CA GLU A 9 -1.56 -19.84 9.89
C GLU A 9 -1.51 -19.24 8.47
N VAL A 10 -0.51 -19.61 7.68
CA VAL A 10 -0.45 -19.20 6.26
C VAL A 10 -1.38 -20.10 5.45
N ALA A 11 -2.45 -19.53 4.91
CA ALA A 11 -3.46 -20.26 4.16
C ALA A 11 -3.09 -20.41 2.68
N ARG A 12 -2.70 -19.31 2.03
CA ARG A 12 -2.33 -19.26 0.61
C ARG A 12 -1.24 -18.22 0.39
N VAL A 13 -0.44 -18.40 -0.66
CA VAL A 13 0.60 -17.45 -1.09
C VAL A 13 0.49 -17.28 -2.60
N SER A 14 0.65 -16.05 -3.08
CA SER A 14 0.73 -15.77 -4.52
C SER A 14 2.03 -16.31 -5.12
N ASP A 15 2.14 -16.24 -6.44
CA ASP A 15 3.43 -16.45 -7.11
C ASP A 15 4.44 -15.41 -6.60
N ILE A 16 5.70 -15.84 -6.51
CA ILE A 16 6.82 -14.96 -6.22
C ILE A 16 7.20 -14.23 -7.50
N ILE A 17 7.33 -12.90 -7.43
CA ILE A 17 7.73 -12.09 -8.58
C ILE A 17 8.88 -11.16 -8.23
N GLU A 18 9.73 -10.92 -9.23
CA GLU A 18 10.82 -9.95 -9.15
C GLU A 18 10.37 -8.61 -9.74
N THR A 19 10.63 -7.50 -9.04
CA THR A 19 10.31 -6.15 -9.53
C THR A 19 11.48 -5.20 -9.37
N ALA A 20 11.57 -4.22 -10.26
CA ALA A 20 12.48 -3.11 -10.07
C ALA A 20 12.09 -2.32 -8.79
N PRO A 21 13.07 -1.66 -8.14
CA PRO A 21 12.79 -0.67 -7.11
C PRO A 21 11.86 0.45 -7.59
N LEU A 22 10.96 0.91 -6.73
CA LEU A 22 10.10 2.06 -7.01
C LEU A 22 10.86 3.40 -7.00
N GLY A 23 12.00 3.47 -6.29
CA GLY A 23 12.82 4.67 -6.13
C GLY A 23 14.16 4.54 -6.83
N ASP A 24 15.24 4.60 -6.06
CA ASP A 24 16.60 4.44 -6.58
C ASP A 24 16.75 3.06 -7.25
N ARG A 25 17.16 3.08 -8.52
CA ARG A 25 17.39 1.87 -9.31
C ARG A 25 18.82 1.36 -9.20
N ASN A 26 19.71 2.07 -8.50
CA ASN A 26 21.07 1.62 -8.20
C ASN A 26 21.11 0.62 -7.03
N GLN A 27 20.08 -0.23 -6.91
CA GLN A 27 20.00 -1.30 -5.91
C GLN A 27 19.40 -2.55 -6.55
N PRO A 28 19.56 -3.74 -5.92
CA PRO A 28 18.97 -4.98 -6.42
C PRO A 28 17.45 -4.90 -6.56
N ASN A 29 16.90 -5.76 -7.42
CA ASN A 29 15.46 -5.94 -7.53
C ASN A 29 14.86 -6.50 -6.24
N TYR A 30 13.57 -6.23 -6.04
CA TYR A 30 12.81 -6.79 -4.93
C TYR A 30 12.14 -8.10 -5.32
N LEU A 31 12.10 -9.03 -4.38
CA LEU A 31 11.22 -10.20 -4.42
C LEU A 31 9.93 -9.84 -3.69
N ASN A 32 8.80 -9.92 -4.39
CA ASN A 32 7.49 -9.60 -3.84
C ASN A 32 6.55 -10.82 -3.91
N ALA A 33 5.73 -10.96 -2.88
CA ALA A 33 4.64 -11.93 -2.82
C ALA A 33 3.55 -11.42 -1.87
N VAL A 34 2.31 -11.92 -2.03
CA VAL A 34 1.20 -11.67 -1.11
C VAL A 34 0.83 -12.98 -0.44
N ALA A 35 0.67 -12.97 0.88
CA ALA A 35 0.21 -14.12 1.65
C ALA A 35 -1.15 -13.83 2.29
N GLU A 36 -2.06 -14.80 2.21
CA GLU A 36 -3.25 -14.84 3.03
C GLU A 36 -2.95 -15.62 4.30
N ILE A 37 -3.28 -15.02 5.44
CA ILE A 37 -3.07 -15.60 6.76
C ILE A 37 -4.40 -15.69 7.52
N LYS A 38 -4.53 -16.70 8.37
CA LYS A 38 -5.54 -16.76 9.42
C LYS A 38 -4.88 -16.46 10.75
N THR A 39 -5.56 -15.72 11.60
CA THR A 39 -5.08 -15.38 12.94
C THR A 39 -6.24 -15.09 13.89
N ASP A 40 -6.03 -15.33 15.17
CA ASP A 40 -6.90 -14.90 16.28
C ASP A 40 -6.44 -13.56 16.90
N LEU A 41 -5.34 -12.97 16.40
CA LEU A 41 -4.84 -11.67 16.83
C LEU A 41 -5.70 -10.54 16.28
N ARG A 42 -5.86 -9.48 17.08
CA ARG A 42 -6.35 -8.18 16.58
C ARG A 42 -5.32 -7.53 15.66
N ALA A 43 -5.77 -6.67 14.76
CA ALA A 43 -4.94 -6.00 13.76
C ALA A 43 -3.69 -5.32 14.34
N GLU A 44 -3.78 -4.67 15.51
CA GLU A 44 -2.63 -4.00 16.13
C GLU A 44 -1.58 -5.01 16.63
N LYS A 45 -2.04 -6.14 17.19
CA LYS A 45 -1.17 -7.22 17.63
C LYS A 45 -0.53 -7.93 16.45
N LEU A 46 -1.28 -8.14 15.37
CA LEU A 46 -0.75 -8.69 14.12
C LEU A 46 0.31 -7.76 13.53
N HIS A 47 0.01 -6.46 13.39
CA HIS A 47 0.95 -5.47 12.88
C HIS A 47 2.24 -5.44 13.69
N LYS A 48 2.15 -5.45 15.03
CA LYS A 48 3.33 -5.56 15.89
C LYS A 48 4.14 -6.83 15.61
N LYS A 49 3.49 -7.98 15.43
CA LYS A 49 4.15 -9.25 15.11
C LYS A 49 4.89 -9.20 13.77
N LEU A 50 4.31 -8.56 12.74
CA LEU A 50 4.99 -8.36 11.46
C LEU A 50 6.28 -7.52 11.65
N VAL A 51 6.20 -6.43 12.43
CA VAL A 51 7.37 -5.59 12.75
C VAL A 51 8.45 -6.36 13.54
N ASP A 52 8.04 -7.20 14.49
CA ASP A 52 8.96 -8.04 15.27
C ASP A 52 9.67 -9.05 14.35
N ILE A 53 8.96 -9.64 13.39
CA ILE A 53 9.53 -10.56 12.38
C ILE A 53 10.57 -9.83 11.51
N GLU A 54 10.24 -8.65 10.98
CA GLU A 54 11.20 -7.86 10.19
C GLU A 54 12.45 -7.51 10.99
N THR A 55 12.28 -7.15 12.26
CA THR A 55 13.39 -6.82 13.16
C THR A 55 14.31 -8.04 13.35
N SER A 56 13.74 -9.23 13.53
CA SER A 56 14.51 -10.47 13.67
C SER A 56 15.26 -10.87 12.39
N LEU A 57 14.78 -10.44 11.22
CA LEU A 57 15.39 -10.66 9.92
C LEU A 57 16.45 -9.60 9.55
N GLY A 58 16.79 -8.71 10.50
CA GLY A 58 17.86 -7.74 10.33
C GLY A 58 17.42 -6.41 9.74
N ARG A 59 16.13 -6.04 9.84
CA ARG A 59 15.68 -4.68 9.50
C ARG A 59 16.42 -3.65 10.37
N ALA A 60 17.47 -3.04 9.82
CA ALA A 60 18.12 -1.86 10.39
C ALA A 60 17.29 -0.62 10.07
N ARG A 61 17.09 0.28 11.05
CA ARG A 61 16.45 1.59 10.81
C ARG A 61 17.42 2.52 10.10
N GLU A 62 17.63 2.27 8.82
CA GLU A 62 18.37 3.16 7.93
C GLU A 62 17.46 4.27 7.36
N ALA A 63 18.05 5.17 6.55
CA ALA A 63 17.36 6.31 5.97
C ALA A 63 16.08 5.94 5.21
N LYS A 64 15.13 6.88 5.09
CA LYS A 64 13.92 6.72 4.30
C LYS A 64 14.31 6.32 2.86
N TRP A 65 13.80 5.19 2.37
CA TRP A 65 14.08 4.58 1.05
C TRP A 65 15.40 3.82 0.87
N SER A 66 16.12 3.47 1.94
CA SER A 66 17.26 2.54 1.81
C SER A 66 16.80 1.13 1.42
N PRO A 67 17.66 0.32 0.77
CA PRO A 67 17.38 -1.09 0.52
C PRO A 67 16.97 -1.78 1.82
N ARG A 68 15.78 -2.36 1.86
CA ARG A 68 15.32 -3.15 3.02
C ARG A 68 15.59 -4.62 2.75
N ILE A 69 16.13 -5.30 3.76
CA ILE A 69 16.31 -6.76 3.73
C ILE A 69 14.95 -7.45 3.62
N ILE A 70 13.93 -6.93 4.33
CA ILE A 70 12.54 -7.38 4.24
C ILE A 70 11.58 -6.25 4.65
N ASP A 71 10.37 -6.26 4.08
CA ASP A 71 9.24 -5.39 4.43
C ASP A 71 7.96 -6.26 4.48
N LEU A 72 7.20 -6.19 5.57
CA LEU A 72 5.96 -6.95 5.81
C LEU A 72 4.81 -5.98 6.08
N ASP A 73 4.06 -5.65 5.03
CA ASP A 73 2.90 -4.76 5.11
C ASP A 73 1.59 -5.50 5.43
N LEU A 74 0.82 -4.98 6.38
CA LEU A 74 -0.56 -5.42 6.62
C LEU A 74 -1.50 -4.76 5.61
N LEU A 75 -1.76 -5.45 4.49
CA LEU A 75 -2.57 -4.95 3.39
C LEU A 75 -4.06 -4.81 3.77
N LEU A 76 -4.65 -5.88 4.29
CA LEU A 76 -6.06 -5.99 4.64
C LEU A 76 -6.19 -6.76 5.97
N PHE A 77 -7.24 -6.47 6.73
CA PHE A 77 -7.63 -7.24 7.91
C PHE A 77 -9.14 -7.48 7.85
N GLY A 78 -9.53 -8.55 7.16
CA GLY A 78 -10.94 -8.77 6.81
C GLY A 78 -11.52 -7.57 6.05
N ALA A 79 -12.67 -7.09 6.52
CA ALA A 79 -13.33 -5.89 5.99
C ALA A 79 -13.10 -4.63 6.85
N ASP A 80 -12.21 -4.70 7.85
CA ASP A 80 -11.99 -3.62 8.79
C ASP A 80 -11.36 -2.39 8.11
N VAL A 81 -11.80 -1.22 8.55
CA VAL A 81 -11.20 0.07 8.17
C VAL A 81 -10.66 0.71 9.44
N ILE A 82 -9.33 0.74 9.55
CA ILE A 82 -8.60 1.19 10.73
C ILE A 82 -7.79 2.43 10.33
N ASN A 83 -7.95 3.51 11.08
CA ASN A 83 -7.19 4.74 10.89
C ASN A 83 -6.86 5.37 12.24
N HIS A 84 -5.68 5.07 12.77
CA HIS A 84 -5.13 5.71 13.95
C HIS A 84 -3.61 5.84 13.85
N PRO A 85 -2.95 6.63 14.72
CA PRO A 85 -1.50 6.75 14.69
C PRO A 85 -0.83 5.37 14.79
N GLY A 86 0.03 5.06 13.82
CA GLY A 86 0.81 3.81 13.78
C GLY A 86 0.17 2.63 13.05
N LEU A 87 -1.10 2.70 12.64
CA LEU A 87 -1.72 1.63 11.82
C LEU A 87 -2.83 2.19 10.93
N THR A 88 -2.74 1.88 9.64
CA THR A 88 -3.79 2.16 8.66
C THR A 88 -4.09 0.90 7.87
N VAL A 89 -5.35 0.46 7.89
CA VAL A 89 -5.86 -0.69 7.14
C VAL A 89 -7.16 -0.27 6.45
N PRO A 90 -7.39 -0.54 5.16
CA PRO A 90 -6.44 -1.12 4.19
C PRO A 90 -5.14 -0.31 4.08
N HIS A 91 -4.03 -0.98 3.74
CA HIS A 91 -2.75 -0.29 3.57
C HIS A 91 -2.91 0.83 2.53
N PRO A 92 -2.56 2.09 2.86
CA PRO A 92 -2.98 3.26 2.10
C PRO A 92 -2.46 3.28 0.66
N GLN A 93 -1.37 2.56 0.38
CA GLN A 93 -0.77 2.49 -0.95
C GLN A 93 -1.00 1.15 -1.65
N MET A 94 -1.75 0.19 -1.07
CA MET A 94 -1.86 -1.16 -1.68
C MET A 94 -2.43 -1.13 -3.10
N HIS A 95 -3.38 -0.23 -3.36
CA HIS A 95 -4.03 -0.06 -4.67
C HIS A 95 -3.16 0.70 -5.68
N LEU A 96 -1.97 1.14 -5.26
CA LEU A 96 -1.00 1.87 -6.06
C LEU A 96 0.23 1.02 -6.41
N ARG A 97 0.18 -0.28 -6.12
CA ARG A 97 1.28 -1.23 -6.26
C ARG A 97 0.86 -2.40 -7.14
N SER A 98 1.46 -2.51 -8.32
CA SER A 98 1.15 -3.51 -9.34
C SER A 98 1.38 -4.92 -8.82
N PHE A 99 2.49 -5.15 -8.13
CA PHE A 99 2.85 -6.45 -7.57
C PHE A 99 1.90 -6.90 -6.45
N VAL A 100 1.41 -5.95 -5.64
CA VAL A 100 0.41 -6.21 -4.60
C VAL A 100 -0.92 -6.62 -5.23
N LEU A 101 -1.42 -5.82 -6.17
CA LEU A 101 -2.69 -6.11 -6.84
C LEU A 101 -2.65 -7.40 -7.65
N LYS A 102 -1.54 -7.69 -8.33
CA LYS A 102 -1.33 -8.96 -9.02
C LYS A 102 -1.36 -10.16 -8.06
N GLY A 103 -0.68 -10.04 -6.91
CA GLY A 103 -0.71 -11.07 -5.88
C GLY A 103 -2.10 -11.27 -5.28
N LEU A 104 -2.83 -10.20 -5.00
CA LEU A 104 -4.21 -10.26 -4.51
C LEU A 104 -5.15 -10.86 -5.56
N CYS A 105 -5.04 -10.50 -6.84
CA CYS A 105 -5.83 -11.10 -7.91
C CYS A 105 -5.58 -12.60 -8.05
N ARG A 106 -4.34 -13.05 -7.81
CA ARG A 106 -4.00 -14.48 -7.80
C ARG A 106 -4.69 -15.23 -6.66
N LEU A 107 -4.83 -14.59 -5.50
CA LEU A 107 -5.47 -15.18 -4.32
C LEU A 107 -7.00 -15.11 -4.39
N ASN A 108 -7.55 -13.95 -4.73
CA ASN A 108 -8.99 -13.73 -4.87
C ASN A 108 -9.26 -12.49 -5.75
N PRO A 109 -9.59 -12.67 -7.05
CA PRO A 109 -9.81 -11.56 -7.98
C PRO A 109 -11.02 -10.69 -7.62
N GLU A 110 -12.07 -11.29 -7.06
CA GLU A 110 -13.33 -10.62 -6.72
C GLU A 110 -13.34 -10.04 -5.30
N LEU A 111 -12.21 -10.12 -4.58
CA LEU A 111 -12.08 -9.50 -3.26
C LEU A 111 -12.30 -8.00 -3.37
N LEU A 112 -13.24 -7.45 -2.62
CA LEU A 112 -13.52 -6.02 -2.63
C LEU A 112 -12.56 -5.27 -1.72
N HIS A 113 -12.00 -4.16 -2.20
CA HIS A 113 -11.25 -3.25 -1.35
C HIS A 113 -12.21 -2.58 -0.32
N PRO A 114 -11.96 -2.65 0.99
CA PRO A 114 -12.91 -2.20 2.02
C PRO A 114 -13.37 -0.74 1.92
N VAL A 115 -12.50 0.16 1.43
CA VAL A 115 -12.84 1.58 1.20
C VAL A 115 -13.29 1.88 -0.23
N ILE A 116 -12.51 1.49 -1.24
CA ILE A 116 -12.80 1.79 -2.66
C ILE A 116 -14.04 1.04 -3.17
N LYS A 117 -14.40 -0.09 -2.55
CA LYS A 117 -15.56 -0.95 -2.91
C LYS A 117 -15.53 -1.51 -4.34
N GLU A 118 -14.33 -1.67 -4.88
CA GLU A 118 -14.09 -2.27 -6.19
C GLU A 118 -13.33 -3.60 -6.03
N PRO A 119 -13.53 -4.57 -6.95
CA PRO A 119 -12.78 -5.81 -6.94
C PRO A 119 -11.30 -5.57 -7.26
N MET A 120 -10.42 -6.45 -6.76
CA MET A 120 -8.97 -6.34 -7.00
C MET A 120 -8.63 -6.35 -8.49
N THR A 121 -9.40 -7.06 -9.31
CA THR A 121 -9.27 -7.07 -10.78
C THR A 121 -9.47 -5.70 -11.40
N GLU A 122 -10.48 -4.96 -10.97
CA GLU A 122 -10.75 -3.60 -11.45
C GLU A 122 -9.65 -2.64 -11.01
N LEU A 123 -9.18 -2.75 -9.77
CA LEU A 123 -8.05 -1.95 -9.30
C LEU A 123 -6.77 -2.24 -10.08
N ALA A 124 -6.50 -3.52 -10.38
CA ALA A 124 -5.35 -3.93 -11.17
C ALA A 124 -5.43 -3.42 -12.62
N ALA A 125 -6.62 -3.47 -13.22
CA ALA A 125 -6.86 -2.97 -14.57
C ALA A 125 -6.63 -1.45 -14.66
N ARG A 126 -7.15 -0.68 -13.69
CA ARG A 126 -6.94 0.79 -13.60
C ARG A 126 -5.47 1.16 -13.52
N LEU A 127 -4.69 0.38 -12.78
CA LEU A 127 -3.27 0.62 -12.59
C LEU A 127 -2.43 0.23 -13.82
N GLY A 128 -2.96 -0.66 -14.68
CA GLY A 128 -2.35 -0.99 -15.98
C GLY A 128 -0.96 -1.64 -15.87
N GLY A 129 -0.68 -2.31 -14.75
CA GLY A 129 0.63 -2.94 -14.48
C GLY A 129 1.74 -1.98 -14.07
N ASN A 130 1.44 -0.69 -13.88
CA ASN A 130 2.42 0.30 -13.42
C ASN A 130 2.42 0.44 -11.89
N ASP A 131 3.45 1.04 -11.32
CA ASP A 131 3.46 1.41 -9.91
C ASP A 131 3.40 2.93 -9.78
N PHE A 132 2.61 3.42 -8.82
CA PHE A 132 2.58 4.86 -8.57
C PHE A 132 3.82 5.29 -7.80
N VAL A 133 4.60 6.20 -8.39
CA VAL A 133 5.75 6.85 -7.74
C VAL A 133 5.49 8.34 -7.73
N PRO A 134 5.59 9.03 -6.57
CA PRO A 134 5.49 10.48 -6.55
C PRO A 134 6.55 11.10 -7.45
N ASP A 135 6.13 11.87 -8.46
CA ASP A 135 7.03 12.60 -9.36
C ASP A 135 6.97 14.10 -9.01
N PRO A 136 8.04 14.67 -8.44
CA PRO A 136 8.08 16.08 -8.06
C PRO A 136 8.07 17.04 -9.26
N ASN A 137 8.29 16.53 -10.49
CA ASN A 137 8.27 17.33 -11.71
C ASN A 137 6.87 17.46 -12.30
N LEU A 138 5.91 16.64 -11.84
CA LEU A 138 4.52 16.79 -12.24
C LEU A 138 3.91 18.06 -11.63
N PRO A 139 2.97 18.72 -12.33
CA PRO A 139 2.36 19.94 -11.84
C PRO A 139 1.62 19.70 -10.52
N GLN A 140 1.82 20.62 -9.57
CA GLN A 140 1.03 20.67 -8.34
C GLN A 140 -0.28 21.40 -8.64
N LEU A 141 -1.40 20.69 -8.54
CA LEU A 141 -2.73 21.21 -8.88
C LEU A 141 -3.57 21.35 -7.62
N VAL A 142 -4.29 22.46 -7.51
CA VAL A 142 -5.22 22.72 -6.40
C VAL A 142 -6.61 22.96 -6.98
N SER A 143 -7.62 22.31 -6.43
CA SER A 143 -9.02 22.59 -6.77
C SER A 143 -9.55 23.76 -5.93
N VAL A 144 -10.28 24.68 -6.56
CA VAL A 144 -10.98 25.78 -5.88
C VAL A 144 -12.48 25.52 -5.97
N ALA A 145 -13.13 25.18 -4.85
CA ALA A 145 -14.56 24.85 -4.79
C ALA A 145 -15.27 25.52 -3.59
N GLY A 146 -16.57 25.83 -3.73
CA GLY A 146 -17.44 26.30 -2.63
C GLY A 146 -18.65 27.14 -3.11
N ILE A 147 -19.40 27.74 -2.18
CA ILE A 147 -20.62 28.52 -2.47
C ILE A 147 -20.32 29.82 -3.26
N ILE A 148 -21.14 30.19 -4.25
CA ILE A 148 -20.96 31.44 -5.02
C ILE A 148 -21.03 32.67 -4.10
N GLY A 149 -20.22 33.70 -4.36
CA GLY A 149 -20.28 35.00 -3.66
C GLY A 149 -19.32 35.20 -2.48
N VAL A 150 -18.58 34.17 -2.05
CA VAL A 150 -17.59 34.28 -0.94
C VAL A 150 -16.15 34.55 -1.40
N GLY A 151 -15.97 35.25 -2.54
CA GLY A 151 -14.65 35.69 -3.01
C GLY A 151 -13.83 34.69 -3.83
N LYS A 152 -14.40 33.53 -4.22
CA LYS A 152 -13.70 32.56 -5.09
C LYS A 152 -13.44 33.08 -6.49
N THR A 153 -14.38 33.80 -7.09
CA THR A 153 -14.18 34.42 -8.41
C THR A 153 -12.94 35.31 -8.39
N THR A 154 -12.81 36.15 -7.36
CA THR A 154 -11.64 37.01 -7.16
C THR A 154 -10.35 36.21 -6.93
N LEU A 155 -10.40 35.10 -6.19
CA LEU A 155 -9.23 34.23 -6.00
C LEU A 155 -8.80 33.57 -7.31
N THR A 156 -9.75 33.01 -8.07
CA THR A 156 -9.51 32.35 -9.35
C THR A 156 -9.00 33.33 -10.40
N GLU A 157 -9.55 34.54 -10.47
CA GLU A 157 -9.07 35.62 -11.36
C GLU A 157 -7.65 36.09 -11.02
N LYS A 158 -7.30 36.16 -9.73
CA LYS A 158 -5.92 36.48 -9.33
C LYS A 158 -4.96 35.38 -9.75
N LEU A 159 -5.33 34.11 -9.55
CA LEU A 159 -4.52 32.96 -9.95
C LEU A 159 -4.36 32.86 -11.48
N SER A 160 -5.35 33.27 -12.27
CA SER A 160 -5.25 33.26 -13.74
C SER A 160 -4.37 34.35 -14.33
N ASN A 161 -4.08 35.41 -13.56
CA ASN A 161 -3.30 36.58 -13.98
C ASN A 161 -1.90 36.63 -13.34
N SER A 162 -1.48 35.56 -12.65
CA SER A 162 -0.17 35.40 -12.01
C SER A 162 0.75 34.56 -12.89
#